data_AF-A0A1C0TK55-F1
#
_entry.id   AF-A0A1C0TK55-F1
#
_cell.length_a   1.000
_cell.length_b   1.000
_cell.length_c   1.000
_cell.angle_alpha   90.00
_cell.angle_beta   90.00
_cell.angle_gamma   90.00
#
_symmetry.space_group_name_H-M   'P 1'
#
loop_
_entity.id
_entity.type
_entity.pdbx_description
1 polymer ?
#
loop_
_entity_poly.entity_id
_entity_poly.type
_entity_poly.pdbx_seq_one_letter_code
_entity_poly.pdbx_strand_id
1 'polypeptide(L)' 'MVTEPHGEDISWVTVRSQRDNLLAASDLKVLLALEASQAVPTELATYRQALRDLPEKFASPQEVTWPILAE' A
#
# COMPACT_ATOMS: atom_id res chain seq x y z
N MET A 1 -28.92 -18.24 -20.53
CA MET A 1 -28.06 -17.87 -19.39
C MET A 1 -27.27 -16.66 -19.83
N VAL A 2 -27.56 -15.48 -19.29
CA VAL A 2 -26.77 -14.28 -19.54
C VAL A 2 -25.57 -14.38 -18.62
N THR A 3 -24.38 -14.59 -19.17
CA THR A 3 -23.13 -14.45 -18.42
C THR A 3 -22.87 -12.97 -18.25
N GLU A 4 -23.27 -12.41 -17.11
CA GLU A 4 -22.84 -11.07 -16.72
C GLU A 4 -21.31 -11.07 -16.58
N PRO A 5 -20.61 -10.05 -17.10
CA PRO A 5 -19.18 -9.91 -16.88
C PRO A 5 -19.01 -9.65 -15.39
N HIS A 6 -18.45 -10.62 -14.66
CA HIS A 6 -18.04 -10.39 -13.29
C HIS A 6 -16.85 -9.43 -13.40
N GLY A 7 -17.11 -8.12 -13.27
CA GLY A 7 -16.07 -7.15 -13.01
C GLY A 7 -15.29 -7.67 -11.81
N GLU A 8 -13.98 -7.81 -11.96
CA GLU A 8 -13.14 -8.56 -11.03
C GLU A 8 -13.33 -8.02 -9.60
N ASP A 9 -14.09 -8.76 -8.77
CA ASP A 9 -14.35 -8.37 -7.39
C ASP A 9 -13.02 -8.36 -6.64
N ILE A 10 -12.49 -7.16 -6.40
CA ILE A 10 -11.25 -6.98 -5.64
C ILE A 10 -11.48 -7.53 -4.24
N SER A 11 -10.64 -8.48 -3.81
CA SER A 11 -10.72 -9.07 -2.49
C SER A 11 -9.72 -8.43 -1.52
N TRP A 12 -9.93 -8.61 -0.21
CA TRP A 12 -8.93 -8.24 0.80
C TRP A 12 -7.59 -8.98 0.65
N VAL A 13 -7.57 -10.12 -0.05
CA VAL A 13 -6.31 -10.80 -0.39
C VAL A 13 -5.53 -9.97 -1.42
N THR A 14 -6.21 -9.49 -2.46
CA THR A 14 -5.62 -8.64 -3.50
C THR A 14 -5.08 -7.33 -2.90
N VAL A 15 -5.87 -6.67 -2.04
CA VAL A 15 -5.44 -5.43 -1.35
C VAL A 15 -4.20 -5.68 -0.50
N ARG A 16 -4.17 -6.74 0.32
CA ARG A 16 -2.99 -7.04 1.15
C ARG A 16 -1.76 -7.36 0.32
N SER A 17 -1.91 -8.10 -0.78
CA SER A 17 -0.80 -8.39 -1.70
C SER A 17 -0.24 -7.11 -2.33
N GLN A 18 -1.10 -6.20 -2.79
CA GLN A 18 -0.65 -4.92 -3.35
C GLN A 18 0.02 -4.04 -2.29
N ARG A 19 -0.53 -3.97 -1.08
CA ARG A 19 0.10 -3.28 0.06
C ARG A 19 1.51 -3.81 0.32
N ASP A 20 1.67 -5.12 0.38
CA ASP A 20 2.95 -5.76 0.66
C ASP A 20 3.97 -5.47 -0.46
N ASN A 21 3.54 -5.46 -1.72
CA ASN A 21 4.38 -5.05 -2.86
C ASN A 21 4.84 -3.59 -2.76
N LEU A 22 3.96 -2.66 -2.36
CA LEU A 22 4.30 -1.25 -2.19
C LEU A 22 5.23 -1.00 -0.99
N LEU A 23 5.05 -1.75 0.09
CA LEU A 23 5.99 -1.75 1.22
C LEU A 23 7.36 -2.28 0.77
N ALA A 24 7.41 -3.41 0.07
CA ALA A 24 8.67 -3.97 -0.43
C ALA A 24 9.39 -3.02 -1.41
N ALA A 25 8.65 -2.41 -2.34
CA ALA A 25 9.20 -1.44 -3.28
C ALA A 25 9.82 -0.20 -2.61
N SER A 26 9.38 0.12 -1.39
CA SER A 26 9.88 1.25 -0.62
C SER A 26 10.94 0.87 0.44
N ASP A 27 11.25 -0.42 0.61
CA ASP A 27 12.21 -0.89 1.62
C ASP A 27 13.64 -0.44 1.34
N LEU A 28 14.08 -0.41 0.08
CA LEU A 28 15.43 0.06 -0.27
C LEU A 28 15.66 1.51 0.18
N LYS A 29 14.66 2.39 0.04
CA LYS A 29 14.77 3.79 0.49
C LYS A 29 14.91 3.89 2.01
N VAL A 30 14.20 3.02 2.76
CA VAL A 30 14.35 2.94 4.22
C VAL A 30 15.74 2.43 4.60
N LEU A 31 16.19 1.35 3.95
CA LEU A 31 17.50 0.76 4.20
C LEU A 31 18.61 1.76 3.98
N LEU A 32 18.61 2.47 2.84
CA LEU A 32 19.61 3.49 2.52
C LEU A 32 19.67 4.61 3.57
N ALA A 33 18.52 5.07 4.08
CA ALA A 33 18.48 6.08 5.13
C ALA A 33 19.13 5.56 6.43
N LEU A 34 18.79 4.33 6.82
CA LEU A 34 19.33 3.70 8.03
C LEU A 34 20.84 3.40 7.90
N GLU A 35 21.30 2.92 6.74
CA GLU A 35 22.72 2.70 6.44
C GLU A 35 23.53 4.00 6.52
N ALA A 36 22.96 5.11 6.04
CA ALA A 36 23.56 6.43 6.15
C ALA A 36 23.51 7.02 7.58
N SER A 37 22.98 6.27 8.57
CA SER A 37 22.69 6.76 9.92
C SER A 37 21.80 8.01 9.93
N GLN A 38 20.96 8.16 8.91
CA GLN A 38 19.98 9.23 8.78
C GLN A 38 18.60 8.75 9.26
N ALA A 39 17.77 9.69 9.69
CA ALA A 39 16.38 9.39 9.93
C ALA A 39 15.68 9.03 8.61
N VAL A 40 14.75 8.07 8.66
CA VAL A 40 13.87 7.78 7.53
C VAL A 40 13.08 9.05 7.19
N PRO A 41 13.05 9.48 5.91
CA PRO A 41 12.30 10.67 5.50
C PRO A 41 10.86 10.61 5.98
N THR A 42 10.35 11.70 6.53
CA THR A 42 8.97 11.77 7.08
C THR A 42 7.92 11.37 6.05
N GLU A 43 8.07 11.81 4.80
CA GLU A 43 7.17 11.43 3.70
C GLU A 43 7.13 9.91 3.48
N LEU A 44 8.29 9.27 3.52
CA LEU A 44 8.40 7.81 3.38
C LEU A 44 7.79 7.07 4.57
N ALA A 45 8.01 7.57 5.79
CA ALA A 45 7.42 7.01 6.99
C ALA A 45 5.88 7.13 6.96
N THR A 46 5.35 8.31 6.63
CA THR A 46 3.92 8.59 6.50
C THR A 46 3.27 7.74 5.42
N TYR A 47 3.88 7.66 4.24
CA TYR A 47 3.42 6.81 3.14
C TYR A 47 3.31 5.34 3.57
N ARG A 48 4.36 4.80 4.19
CA ARG A 48 4.38 3.40 4.65
C ARG A 48 3.37 3.15 5.77
N GLN A 49 3.11 4.13 6.63
CA GLN A 49 2.05 4.02 7.65
C GLN A 49 0.67 4.01 7.00
N ALA A 50 0.41 4.92 6.06
CA ALA A 50 -0.85 4.98 5.34
C ALA A 50 -1.18 3.66 4.62
N LEU A 51 -0.17 2.99 4.04
CA LEU A 51 -0.32 1.65 3.46
C LEU A 51 -0.76 0.60 4.48
N ARG A 52 -0.20 0.61 5.70
CA ARG A 52 -0.53 -0.36 6.75
C ARG A 52 -1.94 -0.19 7.26
N ASP A 53 -2.42 1.05 7.31
CA ASP A 53 -3.75 1.39 7.80
C ASP A 53 -4.88 1.03 6.82
N LEU A 54 -4.59 0.71 5.54
CA LEU A 54 -5.61 0.50 4.51
C LEU A 54 -6.67 -0.54 4.89
N PRO A 55 -6.33 -1.74 5.39
CA PRO A 55 -7.36 -2.76 5.69
C PRO A 55 -8.32 -2.36 6.82
N GLU A 56 -7.94 -1.40 7.67
CA GLU A 56 -8.76 -0.95 8.79
C GLU A 56 -9.57 0.32 8.46
N LYS A 57 -9.14 1.08 7.45
CA LYS A 57 -9.77 2.37 7.07
C LYS A 57 -10.94 2.24 6.11
N PHE A 58 -11.09 1.12 5.41
CA PHE A 58 -12.12 0.93 4.38
C PHE A 58 -13.06 -0.22 4.75
N ALA A 59 -14.36 -0.03 4.53
CA ALA A 59 -15.36 -1.07 4.76
C ALA A 59 -15.31 -2.16 3.69
N SER A 60 -14.92 -1.79 2.46
CA SER A 60 -14.87 -2.67 1.30
C SER A 60 -13.50 -2.58 0.59
N PRO A 61 -12.95 -3.68 0.09
CA PRO A 61 -11.68 -3.68 -0.67
C PRO A 61 -11.73 -2.86 -1.97
N GLN A 62 -12.92 -2.68 -2.54
CA GLN A 62 -13.14 -1.89 -3.77
C GLN A 62 -13.06 -0.38 -3.52
N GLU A 63 -13.21 0.07 -2.28
CA GLU A 63 -13.19 1.48 -1.89
C GLU A 63 -11.77 1.97 -1.53
N VAL A 64 -10.80 1.05 -1.48
CA VAL A 64 -9.43 1.33 -1.05
C VAL A 64 -8.81 2.39 -1.95
N THR A 65 -8.46 3.52 -1.35
CA THR A 65 -7.69 4.59 -1.99
C THR A 65 -6.22 4.46 -1.59
N TRP A 66 -5.34 4.30 -2.58
CA TRP A 66 -3.92 4.10 -2.36
C TRP A 66 -3.19 5.42 -2.08
N PRO A 67 -2.35 5.51 -1.03
CA PRO A 67 -1.51 6.67 -0.82
C PRO A 67 -0.48 6.80 -1.94
N ILE A 68 -0.06 8.03 -2.21
CA ILE A 68 1.03 8.32 -3.16
C ILE A 68 2.24 8.73 -2.33
N LEU A 69 3.41 8.19 -2.66
CA LEU A 69 4.65 8.64 -2.05
C LEU A 69 4.94 10.06 -2.56
N ALA A 70 4.94 11.03 -1.66
CA ALA A 70 5.41 12.38 -1.97
C ALA A 70 6.92 12.34 -2.30
N GLU A 71 7.31 13.07 -3.34
CA GLU A 71 8.69 13.13 -3.86
C GLU A 71 9.51 14.22 -3.19
#